data_AF-A0AAV5NF26-F1
#
_entry.id   AF-A0AAV5NF26-F1
#
_cell.length_a   1.000
_cell.length_b   1.000
_cell.length_c   1.000
_cell.angle_alpha   90.00
_cell.angle_beta   90.00
_cell.angle_gamma   90.00
#
_symmetry.space_group_name_H-M   'P 1'
#
loop_
_entity.id
_entity.type
_entity.pdbx_description
1 polymer ?
#
loop_
_entity_poly.entity_id
_entity_poly.type
_entity_poly.pdbx_seq_one_letter_code
_entity_poly.pdbx_strand_id
1 'polypeptide(L)'
;MTLSIPATFDWDNILAMAFLKGLPAEQRGVFHSLMDALKAARDVMFRVGGLAPDDAQVAQMACEHVDVLQRVLPELEFTRFILRGEDGVLYSPHLVERTSDPPLGTRSDPRSRAPRTHDMPGC
;
A
#
# COMPACT_ATOMS: atom_id res chain seq x y z
N MET A 1 1.78 2.51 -12.58
CA MET A 1 0.76 3.45 -12.08
C MET A 1 1.36 4.15 -10.89
N THR A 2 1.42 5.48 -10.91
CA THR A 2 2.02 6.27 -9.82
C THR A 2 1.01 6.34 -8.68
N LEU A 3 1.36 5.72 -7.54
CA LEU A 3 0.58 5.80 -6.32
C LEU A 3 0.61 7.25 -5.84
N SER A 4 -0.54 7.94 -5.88
CA SER A 4 -0.66 9.27 -5.27
C SER A 4 -0.86 9.08 -3.77
N ILE A 5 0.23 8.78 -3.07
CA ILE A 5 0.26 8.74 -1.61
C ILE A 5 0.14 10.19 -1.14
N PRO A 6 -0.74 10.52 -0.17
CA PRO A 6 -0.85 11.87 0.36
C PRO A 6 0.51 12.40 0.83
N ALA A 7 0.82 13.68 0.59
CA ALA A 7 2.10 14.28 1.00
C ALA A 7 2.29 14.29 2.53
N THR A 8 1.21 14.11 3.29
CA THR A 8 1.17 14.00 4.75
C THR A 8 1.29 12.57 5.27
N PHE A 9 1.58 11.61 4.39
CA PHE A 9 1.65 10.20 4.76
C PHE A 9 2.89 9.91 5.62
N ASP A 10 2.64 9.66 6.90
CA ASP A 10 3.66 9.36 7.89
C ASP A 10 3.92 7.86 7.97
N TRP A 11 5.06 7.44 7.40
CA TRP A 11 5.54 6.06 7.43
C TRP A 11 5.91 5.58 8.83
N ASP A 12 6.38 6.48 9.70
CA ASP A 12 6.82 6.14 11.05
C ASP A 12 5.62 5.84 11.98
N ASN A 13 4.41 6.18 11.54
CA ASN A 13 3.16 5.98 12.26
C ASN A 13 2.31 4.82 11.68
N ILE A 14 2.93 3.87 10.98
CA ILE A 14 2.27 2.66 10.52
C ILE A 14 2.56 1.53 11.51
N LEU A 15 1.51 0.89 12.05
CA LEU A 15 1.68 -0.25 12.94
C LEU A 15 2.23 -1.45 12.18
N ALA A 16 3.30 -2.06 12.68
CA ALA A 16 3.82 -3.28 12.07
C ALA A 16 2.76 -4.40 12.00
N MET A 17 2.76 -5.18 10.92
CA MET A 17 1.87 -6.33 10.71
C MET A 17 1.82 -7.32 11.89
N ALA A 18 2.89 -7.42 12.68
CA ALA A 18 2.95 -8.25 13.88
C ALA A 18 1.93 -7.86 14.96
N PHE A 19 1.45 -6.61 14.97
CA PHE A 19 0.43 -6.12 15.91
C PHE A 19 -0.99 -6.53 15.53
N LEU A 20 -1.22 -7.00 14.29
CA LEU A 20 -2.54 -7.46 13.83
C LEU A 20 -3.10 -8.56 14.74
N LYS A 21 -2.24 -9.41 15.32
CA LYS A 21 -2.65 -10.48 16.24
C LYS A 21 -3.40 -9.96 17.49
N GLY A 22 -3.20 -8.69 17.87
CA GLY A 22 -3.85 -8.05 19.01
C GLY A 22 -5.27 -7.58 18.72
N LEU A 23 -5.69 -7.52 17.46
CA LEU A 23 -7.05 -7.11 17.10
C LEU A 23 -8.07 -8.24 17.36
N PRO A 24 -9.35 -7.89 17.64
CA PRO A 24 -10.46 -8.81 17.66
C PRO A 24 -10.53 -9.69 16.41
N ALA A 25 -11.05 -10.91 16.55
CA ALA A 25 -11.10 -11.88 15.46
C ALA A 25 -11.87 -11.35 14.23
N GLU A 26 -12.97 -10.62 14.44
CA GLU A 26 -13.76 -10.00 13.39
C GLU A 26 -12.93 -8.98 12.59
N GLN A 27 -12.19 -8.11 13.28
CA GLN A 27 -11.33 -7.11 12.63
C GLN A 27 -10.21 -7.75 11.81
N ARG A 28 -9.59 -8.81 12.35
CA ARG A 28 -8.55 -9.57 11.63
C ARG A 28 -9.12 -10.26 10.39
N GLY A 29 -10.31 -10.84 10.50
CA GLY A 29 -11.02 -11.48 9.39
C GLY A 29 -11.23 -10.50 8.24
N VAL A 30 -11.89 -9.38 8.52
CA VAL A 30 -12.16 -8.32 7.53
C VAL A 30 -10.86 -7.77 6.93
N PHE A 31 -9.84 -7.52 7.76
CA PHE A 31 -8.54 -7.07 7.25
C PHE A 31 -7.94 -8.08 6.25
N HIS A 32 -7.98 -9.38 6.55
CA HIS A 32 -7.47 -10.40 5.63
C HIS A 32 -8.27 -10.44 4.33
N SER A 33 -9.60 -10.36 4.40
CA SER A 33 -10.47 -10.29 3.23
C SER A 33 -10.13 -9.08 2.33
N LEU A 34 -9.94 -7.89 2.93
CA LEU A 34 -9.53 -6.68 2.21
C LEU A 34 -8.15 -6.88 1.54
N MET A 35 -7.19 -7.43 2.27
CA MET A 35 -5.83 -7.67 1.76
C MET A 35 -5.81 -8.68 0.62
N ASP A 36 -6.61 -9.72 0.71
CA ASP A 36 -6.67 -10.76 -0.31
C ASP A 36 -7.36 -10.25 -1.58
N ALA A 37 -8.39 -9.41 -1.45
CA ALA A 37 -8.99 -8.70 -2.59
C ALA A 37 -7.98 -7.79 -3.31
N LEU A 38 -7.22 -6.99 -2.57
CA LEU A 38 -6.19 -6.11 -3.14
C LEU A 38 -5.09 -6.92 -3.84
N LYS A 39 -4.56 -7.96 -3.20
CA LYS A 39 -3.55 -8.84 -3.81
C LYS A 39 -4.06 -9.56 -5.05
N ALA A 40 -5.32 -10.02 -5.04
CA ALA A 40 -5.95 -10.67 -6.20
C ALA A 40 -6.06 -9.70 -7.39
N ALA A 41 -6.40 -8.44 -7.12
CA ALA A 41 -6.41 -7.37 -8.11
C ALA A 41 -5.00 -6.91 -8.54
N ARG A 42 -3.94 -7.35 -7.83
CA ARG A 42 -2.55 -6.84 -7.95
C ARG A 42 -2.48 -5.32 -7.78
N ASP A 43 -3.29 -4.82 -6.86
CA ASP A 43 -3.39 -3.40 -6.53
C ASP A 43 -3.08 -3.21 -5.03
N VAL A 44 -2.92 -1.96 -4.64
CA VAL A 44 -2.76 -1.54 -3.25
C VAL A 44 -3.91 -0.65 -2.79
N MET A 45 -4.79 -0.25 -3.73
CA MET A 45 -5.94 0.63 -3.54
C MET A 45 -7.22 0.00 -4.09
N PHE A 46 -8.36 0.29 -3.46
CA PHE A 46 -9.67 -0.06 -4.00
C PHE A 46 -10.13 1.01 -5.00
N ARG A 47 -10.34 0.63 -6.26
CA ARG A 47 -10.86 1.52 -7.31
C ARG A 47 -11.88 0.80 -8.19
N VAL A 48 -12.91 1.53 -8.61
CA VAL A 48 -13.89 1.09 -9.61
C VAL A 48 -13.94 2.14 -10.71
N GLY A 49 -13.52 1.78 -11.92
CA GLY A 49 -13.46 2.73 -13.05
C GLY A 49 -12.56 3.96 -12.80
N GLY A 50 -11.59 3.84 -11.89
CA GLY A 50 -10.71 4.95 -11.47
C GLY A 50 -11.22 5.77 -10.28
N LEU A 51 -12.46 5.57 -9.85
CA LEU A 51 -13.09 6.28 -8.74
C LEU A 51 -12.96 5.52 -7.41
N ALA A 52 -13.08 6.25 -6.31
CA ALA A 52 -13.21 5.68 -4.97
C ALA A 52 -14.54 4.93 -4.83
N PRO A 53 -14.52 3.62 -4.54
CA PRO A 53 -15.74 2.89 -4.26
C PRO A 53 -16.31 3.28 -2.89
N ASP A 54 -17.63 3.19 -2.76
CA ASP A 54 -18.29 3.29 -1.46
C ASP A 54 -18.06 2.02 -0.61
N ASP A 55 -18.41 2.07 0.68
CA ASP A 55 -18.20 0.96 1.60
C ASP A 55 -18.97 -0.31 1.15
N ALA A 56 -20.11 -0.18 0.46
CA ALA A 56 -20.87 -1.34 -0.03
C ALA A 56 -20.13 -2.04 -1.18
N GLN A 57 -19.55 -1.26 -2.10
CA GLN A 57 -18.71 -1.75 -3.17
C GLN A 57 -17.42 -2.38 -2.62
N VAL A 58 -16.78 -1.75 -1.64
CA VAL A 58 -15.60 -2.33 -0.97
C VAL A 58 -15.95 -3.66 -0.31
N ALA A 59 -17.07 -3.74 0.42
CA ALA A 59 -17.53 -4.97 1.05
C ALA A 59 -17.74 -6.08 0.00
N GLN A 60 -18.37 -5.76 -1.13
CA GLN A 60 -18.56 -6.70 -2.23
C GLN A 60 -17.22 -7.19 -2.80
N MET A 61 -16.27 -6.28 -3.04
CA MET A 61 -14.94 -6.63 -3.56
C MET A 61 -14.14 -7.50 -2.58
N ALA A 62 -14.30 -7.25 -1.28
CA ALA A 62 -13.68 -8.01 -0.20
C ALA A 62 -14.43 -9.30 0.15
N CYS A 63 -15.57 -9.59 -0.48
CA CYS A 63 -16.45 -10.69 -0.09
C CYS A 63 -16.92 -10.63 1.37
N GLU A 64 -17.10 -9.42 1.90
CA GLU A 64 -17.58 -9.15 3.25
C GLU A 64 -19.04 -8.65 3.25
N HIS A 65 -19.69 -8.75 4.40
CA HIS A 65 -20.98 -8.12 4.62
C HIS A 65 -20.81 -6.62 4.89
N VAL A 66 -21.66 -5.78 4.28
CA VAL A 66 -21.54 -4.31 4.38
C VAL A 66 -21.65 -3.81 5.82
N ASP A 67 -22.53 -4.39 6.63
CA ASP A 67 -22.72 -4.04 8.04
C ASP A 67 -21.52 -4.44 8.91
N VAL A 68 -20.87 -5.56 8.58
CA VAL A 68 -19.62 -5.98 9.23
C VAL A 68 -18.50 -5.02 8.86
N LEU A 69 -18.34 -4.71 7.57
CA LEU A 69 -17.32 -3.77 7.11
C LEU A 69 -17.50 -2.39 7.75
N GLN A 70 -18.71 -1.83 7.74
CA GLN A 70 -18.99 -0.51 8.33
C GLN A 70 -18.71 -0.46 9.83
N ARG A 71 -18.89 -1.56 10.55
CA ARG A 71 -18.56 -1.66 11.97
C ARG A 71 -17.05 -1.72 12.20
N VAL A 72 -16.32 -2.46 11.35
CA VAL A 72 -14.90 -2.76 11.54
C VAL A 72 -13.97 -1.70 10.94
N LEU A 73 -14.35 -1.12 9.81
CA LEU A 73 -13.50 -0.23 9.04
C LEU A 73 -13.01 1.00 9.83
N PRO A 74 -13.84 1.67 10.65
CA PRO A 74 -13.35 2.77 11.49
C PRO A 74 -12.22 2.36 12.45
N GLU A 75 -12.26 1.13 12.97
CA GLU A 75 -11.22 0.60 13.86
C GLU A 75 -9.94 0.28 13.08
N LEU A 76 -10.07 -0.26 11.87
CA LEU A 76 -8.91 -0.51 10.98
C LEU A 76 -8.26 0.79 10.50
N GLU A 77 -9.06 1.84 10.28
CA GLU A 77 -8.58 3.20 9.98
C GLU A 77 -7.89 3.82 11.19
N PHE A 78 -8.48 3.71 12.39
CA PHE A 78 -7.90 4.20 13.64
C PHE A 78 -6.56 3.53 13.95
N THR A 79 -6.48 2.21 13.78
CA THR A 79 -5.25 1.42 13.94
C THR A 79 -4.30 1.52 12.75
N ARG A 80 -4.69 2.22 11.68
CA ARG A 80 -3.88 2.52 10.49
C ARG A 80 -3.48 1.28 9.69
N PHE A 81 -4.17 0.15 9.86
CA PHE A 81 -3.99 -1.05 9.02
C PHE A 81 -4.60 -0.87 7.63
N ILE A 82 -5.64 -0.04 7.53
CA ILE A 82 -6.25 0.46 6.30
C ILE A 82 -6.31 1.97 6.42
N LEU A 83 -6.12 2.69 5.32
CA LEU A 83 -6.18 4.15 5.32
C LEU A 83 -7.02 4.63 4.14
N ARG A 84 -7.53 5.85 4.28
CA ARG A 84 -8.33 6.52 3.25
C ARG A 84 -7.53 7.70 2.68
N GLY A 85 -7.45 7.77 1.36
CA GLY A 85 -6.81 8.87 0.63
C GLY A 85 -7.69 10.12 0.62
N GLU A 86 -7.14 11.24 0.14
CA GLU A 86 -7.89 12.50 -0.01
C GLU A 86 -9.05 12.37 -1.02
N ASP A 87 -8.91 11.47 -1.99
CA ASP A 87 -9.95 11.12 -2.97
C ASP A 87 -11.00 10.12 -2.41
N GLY A 88 -10.90 9.74 -1.14
CA GLY A 88 -11.79 8.78 -0.49
C GLY A 88 -11.44 7.31 -0.75
N VAL A 89 -10.37 7.03 -1.50
CA VAL A 89 -9.94 5.67 -1.82
C VAL A 89 -9.38 4.97 -0.59
N LEU A 90 -9.85 3.74 -0.33
CA LEU A 90 -9.25 2.87 0.66
C LEU A 90 -8.01 2.18 0.11
N TYR A 91 -6.95 2.13 0.91
CA TYR A 91 -5.71 1.47 0.56
C TYR A 91 -5.04 0.82 1.76
N SER A 92 -4.20 -0.17 1.50
CA SER A 92 -3.38 -0.80 2.53
C SER A 92 -1.97 -0.21 2.53
N PRO A 93 -1.54 0.49 3.60
CA PRO A 93 -0.18 1.03 3.67
C PRO A 93 0.90 -0.06 3.58
N HIS A 94 0.61 -1.27 4.05
CA HIS A 94 1.53 -2.42 4.01
C HIS A 94 1.78 -2.96 2.59
N LEU A 95 0.87 -2.70 1.64
CA LEU A 95 1.10 -3.04 0.23
C LEU A 95 1.84 -1.93 -0.52
N VAL A 96 1.67 -0.68 -0.08
CA VAL A 96 2.44 0.47 -0.60
C VAL A 96 3.92 0.34 -0.22
N GLU A 97 4.23 -0.02 1.03
CA GLU A 97 5.61 -0.25 1.51
C GLU A 97 6.36 -1.23 0.61
N ARG A 98 5.74 -2.38 0.28
CA ARG A 98 6.32 -3.40 -0.59
C ARG A 98 6.49 -3.00 -2.05
N THR A 99 5.67 -2.07 -2.54
CA THR A 99 5.79 -1.59 -3.93
C THR A 99 6.87 -0.52 -4.07
N SER A 100 7.18 0.16 -2.96
CA SER A 100 8.19 1.22 -2.89
C SER A 100 9.60 0.65 -2.68
N ASP A 101 9.70 -0.58 -2.18
CA ASP A 101 10.97 -1.31 -2.15
C ASP A 101 11.37 -1.67 -3.60
N PRO A 102 12.49 -1.14 -4.12
CA PRO A 102 13.02 -1.62 -5.39
C PRO A 102 13.34 -3.11 -5.21
N PRO A 103 13.13 -3.96 -6.24
CA PRO A 103 13.62 -5.34 -6.18
C PRO A 103 15.10 -5.28 -5.81
N LEU A 104 15.51 -6.01 -4.77
CA LEU A 104 16.92 -6.19 -4.41
C LEU A 104 17.67 -6.71 -5.65
N GLY A 105 18.23 -5.80 -6.44
CA GLY A 105 18.72 -6.11 -7.79
C GLY A 105 19.34 -4.95 -8.57
N THR A 106 19.34 -3.72 -8.05
CA THR A 106 20.11 -2.60 -8.63
C THR A 106 21.04 -1.97 -7.60
N ARG A 107 21.80 -2.82 -6.89
CA ARG A 107 23.06 -2.36 -6.31
C ARG A 107 24.02 -2.14 -7.48
N SER A 108 24.03 -0.92 -8.02
CA SER A 108 25.04 -0.48 -8.99
C SER A 108 26.42 -0.75 -8.39
N ASP A 109 27.13 -1.72 -8.94
CA ASP A 109 28.50 -2.03 -8.57
C ASP A 109 29.35 -0.76 -8.79
N PRO A 110 30.04 -0.22 -7.76
CA PRO A 110 30.90 0.95 -7.92
C PRO A 110 32.09 0.72 -8.87
N ARG A 111 32.27 -0.50 -9.40
CA ARG A 111 33.33 -0.85 -10.37
C ARG A 111 33.00 -0.55 -11.84
N SER A 112 31.77 -0.17 -12.20
CA SER A 112 31.42 0.13 -13.60
C SER A 112 31.75 1.56 -14.06
N ARG A 113 32.51 2.33 -13.27
CA ARG A 113 33.02 3.64 -13.72
C ARG A 113 34.19 3.42 -14.68
N ALA A 114 33.89 3.23 -15.96
CA ALA A 114 34.86 3.31 -17.03
C ALA A 114 35.71 4.58 -16.87
N PRO A 115 37.04 4.51 -17.04
CA PRO A 115 37.90 5.67 -16.87
C PRO A 115 37.55 6.71 -17.93
N ARG A 116 37.27 7.93 -17.46
CA ARG A 116 37.22 9.13 -18.31
C ARG A 116 38.60 9.29 -18.94
N THR A 117 38.71 9.08 -20.25
CA THR A 117 39.88 9.52 -21.01
C THR A 117 39.90 11.05 -20.96
N HIS A 118 40.80 11.56 -20.12
CA HIS A 118 41.17 12.96 -20.11
C HIS A 118 42.14 13.18 -21.27
N ASP A 119 41.70 14.06 -22.18
CA ASP A 119 42.47 15.05 -22.94
C ASP A 119 43.99 15.08 -22.69
N MET A 120 44.79 15.12 -23.76
CA MET A 120 46.01 15.94 -23.81
C MET A 120 46.39 16.30 -25.28
N PRO A 121 47.10 17.43 -25.48
CA PRO A 121 47.14 18.22 -26.71
C PRO A 121 48.41 18.00 -27.55
N GLY A 122 48.37 18.51 -28.79
CA GLY A 122 49.52 19.09 -29.50
C GLY A 122 50.51 18.14 -30.17
N CYS A 123 50.48 18.12 -31.51
CA CYS A 123 51.62 18.28 -32.40
C CYS A 123 51.11 18.63 -33.81
#